data_AF-A0AAV6XKQ4-F1
#
_entry.id   AF-A0AAV6XKQ4-F1
#
_cell.length_a   1.000
_cell.length_b   1.000
_cell.length_c   1.000
_cell.angle_alpha   90.00
_cell.angle_beta   90.00
_cell.angle_gamma   90.00
#
_symmetry.space_group_name_H-M   'P 1'
#
loop_
_entity.id
_entity.type
_entity.pdbx_description
1 polymer ?
#
loop_
_entity_poly.entity_id
_entity_poly.type
_entity_poly.pdbx_seq_one_letter_code
_entity_poly.pdbx_strand_id
1 'polypeptide(L)'
;MLIRKLLKLLIVFCLILASQHGSSAVDSMFESCDPENCGNGPVIRFPFFIPGYPGFRLNCYNNDFPLLQLLENNYVVERIYYERNSFRVYDEAVSTTSNHSSCPRIRNTTLPTTEFHFHDDVIFLHLLSNCSDRLSGNLQPCRVYCESDDDDLTLAVYR
;
A
#
# COMPACT_ATOMS: atom_id res chain seq x y z
N MET A 1 30.42 48.92 -35.93
CA MET A 1 29.57 47.73 -36.20
C MET A 1 29.81 46.58 -35.22
N LEU A 2 31.06 46.31 -34.82
CA LEU A 2 31.43 45.20 -33.92
C LEU A 2 30.84 45.31 -32.50
N ILE A 3 30.87 46.50 -31.90
CA ILE A 3 30.35 46.77 -30.54
C ILE A 3 28.84 46.47 -30.43
N ARG A 4 28.06 46.80 -31.47
CA ARG A 4 26.61 46.49 -31.52
C ARG A 4 26.33 44.99 -31.61
N LYS A 5 27.21 44.21 -32.24
CA LYS A 5 27.10 42.75 -32.30
C LYS A 5 27.45 42.10 -30.96
N LEU A 6 28.51 42.58 -30.30
CA LEU A 6 28.92 42.14 -28.97
C LEU A 6 27.83 42.41 -27.91
N LEU A 7 27.22 43.60 -27.96
CA LEU A 7 26.12 43.95 -27.04
C LEU A 7 24.91 43.02 -27.21
N LYS A 8 24.53 42.70 -28.46
CA LYS A 8 23.44 41.76 -28.73
C LYS A 8 23.75 40.35 -28.25
N LEU A 9 25.00 39.89 -28.44
CA LEU A 9 25.43 38.57 -27.99
C LEU A 9 25.39 38.46 -26.46
N LEU A 10 25.83 39.52 -25.76
CA LEU A 10 25.79 39.61 -24.30
C LEU A 10 24.35 39.55 -23.77
N ILE A 11 23.42 40.28 -24.40
CA ILE A 11 22.00 40.29 -23.99
C ILE A 11 21.38 38.89 -24.16
N VAL A 12 21.63 38.23 -25.29
CA VAL A 12 21.12 36.87 -25.54
C VAL A 12 21.68 35.88 -24.52
N PHE A 13 22.97 35.97 -24.21
CA PHE A 13 23.60 35.13 -23.20
C PHE A 13 23.01 35.34 -21.80
N CYS A 14 22.78 36.59 -21.38
CA CYS A 14 22.13 36.89 -20.11
C CYS A 14 20.69 36.35 -20.03
N LEU A 15 19.93 36.41 -21.13
CA LEU A 15 18.56 35.86 -21.17
C LEU A 15 18.56 34.34 -21.04
N ILE A 16 19.53 33.65 -21.65
CA ILE A 16 19.70 32.19 -21.52
C ILE A 16 20.06 31.83 -20.07
N LEU A 17 21.00 32.54 -19.45
CA LEU A 17 21.38 32.32 -18.05
C LEU A 17 20.23 32.61 -17.07
N ALA A 18 19.42 33.62 -17.35
CA ALA A 18 18.23 33.93 -16.55
C ALA A 18 17.16 32.83 -16.68
N SER A 19 17.02 32.20 -17.86
CA SER A 19 16.09 31.09 -18.07
C SER A 19 16.53 29.77 -17.43
N GLN A 20 17.82 29.62 -17.15
CA GLN A 20 18.40 28.42 -16.49
C GLN A 20 18.31 28.46 -14.97
N HIS A 21 17.95 29.59 -14.37
CA HIS A 21 17.49 29.62 -12.99
C HIS A 21 16.09 29.03 -12.95
N GLY A 22 16.03 27.70 -13.08
CA GLY A 22 14.83 26.92 -12.82
C GLY A 22 14.30 27.36 -11.48
N SER A 23 13.05 27.83 -11.48
CA SER A 23 12.32 28.17 -10.28
C SER A 23 12.47 27.01 -9.30
N SER A 24 13.27 27.19 -8.26
CA SER A 24 13.26 26.32 -7.07
C SER A 24 11.98 26.65 -6.30
N ALA A 25 10.85 26.47 -6.98
CA ALA A 25 9.61 26.22 -6.29
C ALA A 25 9.84 24.82 -5.71
N VAL A 26 10.10 24.76 -4.40
CA VAL A 26 9.83 23.55 -3.65
C VAL A 26 8.37 23.25 -3.96
N ASP A 27 8.15 22.28 -4.83
CA ASP A 27 6.80 21.82 -5.14
C ASP A 27 6.21 21.42 -3.78
N SER A 28 5.09 22.03 -3.41
CA SER A 28 4.47 21.84 -2.09
C SER A 28 4.13 20.38 -1.81
N MET A 29 4.11 19.54 -2.85
CA MET A 29 3.96 18.09 -2.74
C MET A 29 5.20 17.39 -2.13
N PHE A 30 6.37 18.03 -2.14
CA PHE A 30 7.62 17.49 -1.58
C PHE A 30 7.89 17.93 -0.14
N GLU A 31 7.25 18.99 0.36
CA GLU A 31 7.34 19.36 1.79
C GLU A 31 6.67 18.30 2.69
N SER A 32 5.77 17.48 2.13
CA SER A 32 5.12 16.33 2.78
C SER A 32 5.96 15.03 2.76
N CYS A 33 7.25 15.08 2.40
CA CYS A 33 8.10 13.89 2.32
C CYS A 33 8.79 13.51 3.65
N ASP A 34 8.53 14.25 4.72
CA ASP A 34 9.07 13.91 6.03
C ASP A 34 8.54 12.53 6.47
N PRO A 35 9.40 11.65 7.00
CA PRO A 35 8.96 10.34 7.45
C PRO A 35 7.87 10.44 8.54
N GLU A 36 6.71 9.86 8.27
CA GLU A 36 5.57 9.82 9.19
C GLU A 36 5.46 8.46 9.88
N ASN A 37 4.93 8.44 11.10
CA ASN A 37 4.62 7.20 11.83
C ASN A 37 3.20 7.29 12.37
N CYS A 38 2.43 6.22 12.20
CA CYS A 38 1.08 6.12 12.73
C CYS A 38 1.02 5.85 14.23
N GLY A 39 2.15 5.61 14.90
CA GLY A 39 2.24 5.25 16.32
C GLY A 39 2.83 3.85 16.43
N ASN A 40 2.15 2.88 15.81
CA ASN A 40 2.62 1.52 15.64
C ASN A 40 2.91 1.20 14.16
N GLY A 41 3.65 0.12 13.93
CA GLY A 41 3.99 -0.34 12.58
C GLY A 41 5.17 0.41 11.93
N PRO A 42 5.31 0.31 10.60
CA PRO A 42 6.45 0.87 9.88
C PRO A 42 6.34 2.39 9.70
N VAL A 43 7.49 3.07 9.76
CA VAL A 43 7.62 4.47 9.34
C VAL A 43 7.34 4.56 7.83
N ILE A 44 6.52 5.53 7.43
CA ILE A 44 6.12 5.84 6.06
C ILE A 44 6.97 6.99 5.56
N ARG A 45 7.60 6.82 4.41
CA ARG A 45 8.41 7.85 3.74
C ARG A 45 8.39 7.61 2.24
N PHE A 46 8.93 8.56 1.48
CA PHE A 46 9.06 8.43 0.04
C PHE A 46 9.58 7.04 -0.40
N PRO A 47 8.96 6.38 -1.40
CA PRO A 47 7.94 6.90 -2.32
C PRO A 47 6.49 6.84 -1.81
N PHE A 48 6.28 6.45 -0.55
CA PHE A 48 4.97 6.35 0.06
C PHE A 48 4.71 7.55 0.97
N PHE A 49 3.48 8.03 1.03
CA PHE A 49 3.15 9.22 1.80
C PHE A 49 1.69 9.18 2.25
N ILE A 50 1.38 10.01 3.25
CA ILE A 50 0.03 10.23 3.77
C ILE A 50 -0.39 11.66 3.42
N PRO A 51 -1.67 11.90 3.07
CA PRO A 51 -2.62 10.89 2.60
C PRO A 51 -2.14 10.37 1.23
N GLY A 52 -2.25 9.06 1.00
CA GLY A 52 -1.75 8.40 -0.23
C GLY A 52 -2.24 8.99 -1.58
N TYR A 53 -1.86 8.37 -2.69
CA TYR A 53 -2.12 8.90 -4.03
C TYR A 53 -3.56 8.60 -4.52
N PRO A 54 -4.19 9.45 -5.37
CA PRO A 54 -5.47 9.12 -6.00
C PRO A 54 -5.48 7.72 -6.63
N GLY A 55 -6.36 6.84 -6.15
CA GLY A 55 -6.38 5.41 -6.51
C GLY A 55 -6.21 4.50 -5.30
N PHE A 56 -5.51 4.96 -4.27
CA PHE A 56 -5.42 4.27 -2.99
C PHE A 56 -5.24 5.23 -1.81
N ARG A 57 -5.85 4.93 -0.67
CA ARG A 57 -5.64 5.75 0.53
C ARG A 57 -4.72 5.03 1.48
N LEU A 58 -3.57 5.63 1.74
CA LEU A 58 -2.72 5.29 2.88
C LEU A 58 -2.97 6.33 3.98
N ASN A 59 -3.37 5.88 5.16
CA ASN A 59 -3.65 6.75 6.31
C ASN A 59 -3.33 6.06 7.64
N CYS A 60 -3.31 6.83 8.72
CA CYS A 60 -3.24 6.33 10.09
C CYS A 60 -4.65 6.30 10.68
N TYR A 61 -5.15 5.12 11.02
CA TYR A 61 -6.42 5.02 11.75
C TYR A 61 -6.16 5.05 13.26
N ASN A 62 -6.84 5.95 13.97
CA ASN A 62 -6.76 6.13 15.42
C ASN A 62 -5.32 6.25 16.00
N ASN A 63 -4.35 6.72 15.20
CA ASN A 63 -2.93 6.75 15.58
C ASN A 63 -2.42 5.38 16.07
N ASP A 64 -2.75 4.33 15.32
CA ASP A 64 -2.27 2.98 15.58
C ASP A 64 -1.37 2.48 14.43
N PHE A 65 -1.82 1.53 13.61
CA PHE A 65 -1.09 1.04 12.45
C PHE A 65 -1.48 1.80 11.16
N PRO A 66 -0.58 1.87 10.16
CA PRO A 66 -0.96 2.36 8.85
C PRO A 66 -1.98 1.45 8.18
N LEU A 67 -3.01 2.05 7.59
CA LEU A 67 -4.03 1.36 6.81
C LEU A 67 -3.94 1.75 5.34
N LEU A 68 -3.89 0.73 4.49
CA LEU A 68 -4.13 0.82 3.07
C LEU A 68 -5.62 0.53 2.82
N GLN A 69 -6.37 1.56 2.45
CA GLN A 69 -7.77 1.44 2.08
C GLN A 69 -7.88 1.27 0.57
N LEU A 70 -8.46 0.14 0.18
CA LEU A 70 -8.86 -0.15 -1.20
C LEU A 70 -10.39 -0.04 -1.31
N LEU A 71 -10.93 -0.17 -2.52
CA LEU A 71 -12.37 -0.03 -2.78
C LEU A 71 -13.26 -0.92 -1.91
N GLU A 72 -12.81 -2.15 -1.64
CA GLU A 72 -13.64 -3.18 -1.01
C GLU A 72 -13.24 -3.52 0.42
N ASN A 73 -11.94 -3.41 0.75
CA ASN A 73 -11.40 -3.84 2.03
C ASN A 73 -10.28 -2.91 2.49
N ASN A 74 -10.06 -2.90 3.81
CA ASN A 74 -8.94 -2.23 4.44
C ASN A 74 -7.85 -3.24 4.79
N TYR A 75 -6.62 -2.79 4.68
CA TYR A 75 -5.44 -3.61 4.89
C TYR A 75 -4.50 -2.93 5.85
N VAL A 76 -4.07 -3.64 6.89
CA VAL A 76 -3.04 -3.13 7.79
C VAL A 76 -1.68 -3.34 7.14
N VAL A 77 -0.85 -2.28 7.13
CA VAL A 77 0.52 -2.35 6.63
C VAL A 77 1.43 -2.94 7.70
N GLU A 78 1.78 -4.21 7.52
CA GLU A 78 2.69 -4.93 8.42
C GLU A 78 4.14 -4.46 8.22
N ARG A 79 4.56 -4.32 6.95
CA ARG A 79 5.94 -3.99 6.62
C ARG A 79 6.03 -3.26 5.28
N ILE A 80 6.97 -2.32 5.20
CA ILE A 80 7.33 -1.61 3.97
C ILE A 80 8.74 -2.02 3.54
N TYR A 81 8.90 -2.41 2.29
CA TYR A 81 10.17 -2.73 1.65
C TYR A 81 10.57 -1.60 0.71
N TYR A 82 11.29 -0.61 1.24
CA TYR A 82 11.72 0.58 0.50
C TYR A 82 12.63 0.25 -0.70
N GLU A 83 13.49 -0.76 -0.57
CA GLU A 83 14.36 -1.22 -1.67
C GLU A 83 13.58 -1.70 -2.90
N ARG A 84 12.35 -2.20 -2.68
CA ARG A 84 11.51 -2.80 -3.71
C ARG A 84 10.25 -1.99 -4.01
N ASN A 85 10.10 -0.83 -3.36
CA ASN A 85 8.88 -0.02 -3.40
C ASN A 85 7.62 -0.88 -3.25
N SER A 86 7.60 -1.76 -2.24
CA SER A 86 6.47 -2.66 -1.99
C SER A 86 6.05 -2.69 -0.52
N PHE A 87 4.82 -3.14 -0.29
CA PHE A 87 4.27 -3.35 1.04
C PHE A 87 3.91 -4.82 1.22
N ARG A 88 4.03 -5.28 2.46
CA ARG A 88 3.34 -6.47 2.93
C ARG A 88 2.20 -6.01 3.83
N VAL A 89 1.01 -6.49 3.52
CA VAL A 89 -0.22 -6.13 4.20
C VAL A 89 -1.00 -7.38 4.59
N TYR A 90 -1.88 -7.24 5.58
CA TYR A 90 -2.88 -8.26 5.91
C TYR A 90 -4.26 -7.62 6.03
N ASP A 91 -5.32 -8.39 5.79
CA ASP A 91 -6.70 -7.92 5.86
C ASP A 91 -7.05 -7.49 7.30
N GLU A 92 -7.61 -6.29 7.47
CA GLU A 92 -8.01 -5.75 8.77
C GLU A 92 -8.96 -6.71 9.54
N ALA A 93 -9.76 -7.50 8.83
CA ALA A 93 -10.64 -8.52 9.43
C ALA A 93 -9.86 -9.50 10.32
N VAL A 94 -8.59 -9.78 10.03
CA VAL A 94 -7.75 -10.69 10.82
C VAL A 94 -7.40 -10.12 12.20
N SER A 95 -7.31 -8.79 12.35
CA SER A 95 -7.01 -8.15 13.64
C SER A 95 -8.24 -7.96 14.53
N THR A 96 -9.41 -7.78 13.92
CA THR A 96 -10.68 -7.56 14.64
C THR A 96 -11.23 -8.82 15.31
N THR A 97 -10.70 -10.00 14.97
CA THR A 97 -11.10 -11.29 15.56
C THR A 97 -10.31 -11.69 16.81
N SER A 98 -9.58 -10.76 17.44
CA SER A 98 -8.91 -10.98 18.73
C SER A 98 -9.85 -11.41 19.87
N ASN A 99 -11.16 -11.22 19.69
CA ASN A 99 -12.19 -11.93 20.45
C ASN A 99 -12.52 -13.23 19.71
N HIS A 100 -11.69 -14.24 19.96
CA HIS A 100 -11.67 -15.64 19.47
C HIS A 100 -12.98 -16.28 18.96
N SER A 101 -14.15 -15.78 19.37
CA SER A 101 -15.50 -16.23 19.02
C SER A 101 -15.91 -16.31 17.53
N SER A 102 -15.13 -15.81 16.56
CA SER A 102 -15.56 -15.79 15.14
C SER A 102 -14.41 -15.79 14.13
N CYS A 103 -14.53 -16.56 13.04
CA CYS A 103 -13.57 -16.52 11.93
C CYS A 103 -13.58 -15.15 11.23
N PRO A 104 -12.39 -14.61 10.84
CA PRO A 104 -12.31 -13.37 10.10
C PRO A 104 -12.95 -13.55 8.72
N ARG A 105 -13.91 -12.69 8.38
CA ARG A 105 -14.63 -12.75 7.11
C ARG A 105 -13.86 -11.99 6.02
N ILE A 106 -12.78 -12.60 5.55
CA ILE A 106 -11.95 -12.10 4.45
C ILE A 106 -12.73 -12.17 3.14
N ARG A 107 -12.66 -11.12 2.33
CA ARG A 107 -13.34 -11.04 1.02
C ARG A 107 -12.30 -11.02 -0.10
N ASN A 108 -12.75 -11.35 -1.31
CA ASN A 108 -11.96 -11.10 -2.50
C ASN A 108 -11.61 -9.61 -2.58
N THR A 109 -10.43 -9.31 -3.11
CA THR A 109 -9.98 -7.95 -3.32
C THR A 109 -9.42 -7.82 -4.71
N THR A 110 -9.77 -6.70 -5.32
CA THR A 110 -9.18 -6.25 -6.57
C THR A 110 -8.22 -5.09 -6.27
N LEU A 111 -6.98 -5.18 -6.74
CA LEU A 111 -6.06 -4.05 -6.68
C LEU A 111 -6.39 -3.04 -7.80
N PRO A 112 -6.27 -1.73 -7.54
CA PRO A 112 -6.21 -0.75 -8.61
C PRO A 112 -4.91 -0.99 -9.39
N THR A 113 -5.04 -1.57 -10.58
CA THR A 113 -3.92 -2.12 -11.37
C THR A 113 -3.00 -1.04 -11.94
N THR A 114 -3.38 0.23 -11.84
CA THR A 114 -2.60 1.39 -12.30
C THR A 114 -1.50 1.78 -11.30
N GLU A 115 -1.74 1.63 -10.00
CA GLU A 115 -0.81 2.04 -8.94
C GLU A 115 -0.15 0.84 -8.26
N PHE A 116 -0.82 -0.32 -8.26
CA PHE A 116 -0.31 -1.53 -7.59
C PHE A 116 -0.36 -2.76 -8.47
N HIS A 117 0.67 -3.59 -8.28
CA HIS A 117 0.71 -4.95 -8.74
C HIS A 117 0.97 -5.87 -7.56
N PHE A 118 0.30 -7.02 -7.55
CA PHE A 118 0.70 -8.11 -6.66
C PHE A 118 2.12 -8.52 -7.01
N HIS A 119 2.93 -8.86 -5.98
CA HIS A 119 4.22 -9.47 -6.23
C HIS A 119 4.04 -10.83 -6.90
N ASP A 120 4.99 -11.26 -7.72
CA ASP A 120 4.89 -12.55 -8.43
C ASP A 120 4.79 -13.75 -7.47
N ASP A 121 5.31 -13.59 -6.24
CA ASP A 121 5.24 -14.59 -5.16
C ASP A 121 3.95 -14.47 -4.31
N VAL A 122 2.95 -13.68 -4.73
CA VAL A 122 1.69 -13.61 -4.00
C VAL A 122 0.93 -14.91 -4.22
N ILE A 123 0.89 -15.71 -3.16
CA ILE A 123 0.11 -16.95 -3.10
C ILE A 123 -1.36 -16.56 -3.07
N PHE A 124 -2.14 -17.03 -4.04
CA PHE A 124 -3.58 -16.84 -4.02
C PHE A 124 -4.16 -17.64 -2.85
N LEU A 125 -4.71 -16.93 -1.88
CA LEU A 125 -5.41 -17.53 -0.75
C LEU A 125 -6.86 -17.77 -1.18
N HIS A 126 -7.25 -19.04 -1.30
CA HIS A 126 -8.65 -19.41 -1.46
C HIS A 126 -9.23 -19.79 -0.11
N LEU A 127 -10.18 -18.98 0.39
CA LEU A 127 -10.94 -19.27 1.59
C LEU A 127 -12.27 -19.94 1.22
N LEU A 128 -12.51 -21.13 1.74
CA LEU A 128 -13.78 -21.83 1.63
C LEU A 128 -14.39 -21.92 3.02
N SER A 129 -15.50 -21.23 3.27
CA SER A 129 -16.23 -21.25 4.54
C SER A 129 -17.44 -22.20 4.47
N ASN A 130 -17.98 -22.61 5.62
CA ASN A 130 -19.18 -23.44 5.73
C ASN A 130 -19.08 -24.78 4.96
N CYS A 131 -17.93 -25.45 5.10
CA CYS A 131 -17.72 -26.77 4.52
C CYS A 131 -18.31 -27.85 5.44
N SER A 132 -19.54 -28.31 5.18
CA SER A 132 -20.26 -29.23 6.09
C SER A 132 -19.91 -30.72 5.97
N ASP A 133 -18.91 -31.13 5.17
CA ASP A 133 -18.64 -32.56 4.95
C ASP A 133 -17.19 -32.91 4.60
N ARG A 134 -16.85 -34.18 4.85
CA ARG A 134 -15.54 -34.85 4.70
C ARG A 134 -14.63 -34.24 3.61
N LEU A 135 -13.87 -33.23 4.01
CA LEU A 135 -12.75 -32.69 3.24
C LEU A 135 -11.90 -33.86 2.74
N SER A 136 -11.70 -33.92 1.41
CA SER A 136 -10.79 -34.88 0.78
C SER A 136 -9.45 -34.88 1.54
N GLY A 137 -8.85 -36.05 1.75
CA GLY A 137 -7.65 -36.20 2.60
C GLY A 137 -6.53 -35.21 2.26
N ASN A 138 -6.43 -34.82 0.99
CA ASN A 138 -5.45 -33.86 0.49
C ASN A 138 -5.65 -32.41 0.98
N LEU A 139 -6.84 -32.07 1.48
CA LEU A 139 -7.21 -30.75 1.95
C LEU A 139 -7.22 -30.64 3.48
N GLN A 140 -7.10 -31.76 4.20
CA GLN A 140 -7.00 -31.75 5.67
C GLN A 140 -5.89 -30.83 6.21
N PRO A 141 -4.69 -30.74 5.59
CA PRO A 141 -3.63 -29.84 6.06
C PRO A 141 -3.94 -28.36 5.89
N CYS A 142 -4.90 -28.00 5.02
CA CYS A 142 -5.28 -26.62 4.70
C CYS A 142 -6.38 -26.08 5.64
N ARG A 143 -6.81 -26.88 6.63
CA ARG A 143 -7.89 -26.54 7.53
C ARG A 143 -7.44 -25.50 8.56
N VAL A 144 -8.18 -24.40 8.65
CA VAL A 144 -8.01 -23.38 9.68
C VAL A 144 -9.16 -23.51 10.66
N TYR A 145 -8.84 -23.60 11.95
CA TYR A 145 -9.83 -23.62 13.03
C TYR A 145 -9.96 -22.21 13.60
N CYS A 146 -11.17 -21.66 13.62
CA CYS A 146 -11.50 -20.51 14.45
C CYS A 146 -12.57 -20.93 15.47
N GLU A 147 -12.54 -20.31 16.64
CA GLU A 147 -13.27 -20.72 17.83
C GLU A 147 -14.71 -20.17 17.83
N SER A 148 -15.46 -20.38 16.74
CA SER A 148 -16.91 -20.19 16.73
C SER A 148 -17.59 -21.53 16.99
N ASP A 149 -18.55 -21.54 17.92
CA ASP A 149 -19.35 -22.71 18.38
C ASP A 149 -20.27 -23.34 17.30
N ASP A 150 -19.99 -23.16 16.02
CA ASP A 150 -20.66 -23.87 14.93
C ASP A 150 -19.61 -24.28 13.89
N ASP A 151 -19.84 -25.44 13.28
CA ASP A 151 -18.98 -26.22 12.36
C ASP A 151 -18.56 -25.51 11.05
N ASP A 152 -18.30 -24.20 11.08
CA ASP A 152 -17.88 -23.37 9.97
C ASP A 152 -16.38 -23.55 9.68
N LEU A 153 -16.08 -24.71 9.11
CA LEU A 153 -14.76 -25.04 8.58
C LEU A 153 -14.35 -24.00 7.52
N THR A 154 -13.29 -23.25 7.82
CA THR A 154 -12.64 -22.38 6.84
C THR A 154 -11.38 -23.07 6.30
N LEU A 155 -11.37 -23.39 5.00
CA LEU A 155 -10.23 -23.97 4.31
C LEU A 155 -9.41 -22.87 3.64
N ALA A 156 -8.10 -22.82 3.90
CA ALA A 156 -7.16 -21.95 3.22
C ALA A 156 -6.33 -22.77 2.23
N VAL A 157 -6.67 -22.70 0.94
CA VAL A 157 -5.87 -23.36 -0.11
C VAL A 157 -4.88 -22.36 -0.69
N TYR A 158 -3.61 -22.76 -0.70
CA TYR A 158 -2.49 -22.05 -1.28
C TYR A 158 -2.16 -22.64 -2.65
N ARG A 159 -1.96 -21.81 -3.67
CA ARG A 159 -1.52 -22.26 -5.01
C ARG A 159 -0.44 -21.37 -5.58
#